data_AF-A0A945CXM2-F1
#
_entry.id   AF-A0A945CXM2-F1
#
_cell.length_a   1.000
_cell.length_b   1.000
_cell.length_c   1.000
_cell.angle_alpha   90.00
_cell.angle_beta   90.00
_cell.angle_gamma   90.00
#
_symmetry.space_group_name_H-M   'P 1'
#
loop_
_entity.id
_entity.type
_entity.pdbx_description
1 polymer ?
#
loop_
_entity_poly.entity_id
_entity_poly.type
_entity_poly.pdbx_seq_one_letter_code
_entity_poly.pdbx_strand_id
1 'polypeptide(L)'
;MAKQRILVCPICGETQQETSVCKVCSSSLDADGLLHAEGSIGPWWARDQQSPFSPGMTYDHIAELARRGDIERHTILRGPTTRQLWKVARRVPGIAHILGRCHNCGEHVDPHARACDACNVPFLTFRDRNNFGVDVTVPSEGKFDGMSSFLSDTSILDTQSTPLTLPTRSEESKHAVEEGIGSPQFHALQRKLRQGGRTIKMLSIALTICFIALVFVVLALINR
;
A
#
# COMPACT_ATOMS: atom_id res chain seq x y z
N MET A 1 8.76 -12.74 26.63
CA MET A 1 8.54 -11.41 26.05
C MET A 1 7.16 -11.38 25.40
N ALA A 2 6.28 -10.46 25.79
CA ALA A 2 4.93 -10.38 25.22
C ALA A 2 5.03 -9.99 23.73
N LYS A 3 4.48 -10.83 22.85
CA LYS A 3 4.48 -10.64 21.40
C LYS A 3 3.65 -9.38 21.09
N GLN A 4 4.32 -8.29 20.74
CA GLN A 4 3.62 -7.04 20.37
C GLN A 4 2.78 -7.27 19.12
N ARG A 5 1.49 -6.95 19.22
CA ARG A 5 0.54 -7.03 18.11
C ARG A 5 0.61 -5.73 17.32
N ILE A 6 0.97 -5.83 16.04
CA ILE A 6 0.92 -4.72 15.09
C ILE A 6 -0.45 -4.76 14.41
N LEU A 7 -1.13 -3.62 14.43
CA LEU A 7 -2.44 -3.38 13.85
C LEU A 7 -2.30 -2.42 12.66
N VAL A 8 -3.01 -2.68 11.57
CA VAL A 8 -3.16 -1.72 10.47
C VAL A 8 -4.39 -0.87 10.75
N CYS A 9 -4.25 0.46 10.74
CA CYS A 9 -5.38 1.38 10.79
C CYS A 9 -6.27 1.15 9.57
N PRO A 10 -7.53 0.74 9.73
CA PRO A 10 -8.43 0.46 8.61
C PRO A 10 -8.75 1.68 7.74
N ILE A 11 -8.53 2.89 8.27
CA ILE A 11 -8.91 4.16 7.64
C ILE A 11 -7.75 4.75 6.82
N CYS A 12 -6.57 4.93 7.44
CA CYS A 12 -5.41 5.53 6.76
C CYS A 12 -4.33 4.52 6.33
N GLY A 13 -4.46 3.25 6.72
CA GLY A 13 -3.50 2.20 6.38
C GLY A 13 -2.19 2.25 7.19
N GLU A 14 -2.10 3.11 8.21
CA GLU A 14 -0.91 3.19 9.06
C GLU A 14 -0.72 1.95 9.93
N THR A 15 0.51 1.47 10.06
CA THR A 15 0.83 0.36 10.96
C THR A 15 1.18 0.90 12.34
N GLN A 16 0.47 0.45 13.36
CA GLN A 16 0.66 0.90 14.73
C GLN A 16 0.54 -0.24 15.74
N GLN A 17 0.89 0.03 16.99
CA GLN A 17 0.55 -0.88 18.09
C GLN A 17 -0.96 -0.85 18.35
N GLU A 18 -1.51 -1.93 18.90
CA GLU A 18 -2.92 -2.05 19.26
C GLU A 18 -3.34 -0.92 20.22
N THR A 19 -4.15 0.02 19.72
CA THR A 19 -4.71 1.17 20.44
C THR A 19 -6.14 1.41 19.95
N SER A 20 -6.97 2.10 20.73
CA SER A 20 -8.35 2.44 20.34
C SER A 20 -8.45 3.58 19.32
N VAL A 21 -7.39 4.35 19.14
CA VAL A 21 -7.33 5.52 18.25
C VAL A 21 -6.11 5.41 17.35
N CYS A 22 -6.23 5.85 16.09
CA CYS A 22 -5.09 5.91 15.19
C CYS A 22 -4.12 7.05 15.58
N LYS A 23 -2.81 6.77 15.61
CA LYS A 23 -1.79 7.76 15.96
C LYS A 23 -1.58 8.84 14.89
N VAL A 24 -1.97 8.56 13.64
CA VAL A 24 -1.75 9.46 12.49
C VAL A 24 -3.02 10.22 12.12
N CYS A 25 -4.14 9.52 11.91
CA CYS A 25 -5.38 10.17 11.50
C CYS A 25 -6.34 10.52 12.65
N SER A 26 -5.99 10.15 13.89
CA SER A 26 -6.80 10.38 15.10
C SER A 26 -8.23 9.81 15.05
N SER A 27 -8.53 8.98 14.05
CA SER A 27 -9.83 8.32 13.94
C SER A 27 -9.98 7.25 15.01
N SER A 28 -11.20 7.15 15.56
CA SER A 28 -11.58 6.03 16.43
C SER A 28 -11.56 4.72 15.64
N LEU A 29 -11.07 3.67 16.26
CA LEU A 29 -11.02 2.30 15.71
C LEU A 29 -12.13 1.42 16.29
N ASP A 30 -13.17 2.05 16.87
CA ASP A 30 -14.41 1.41 17.28
C ASP A 30 -15.31 1.09 16.07
N ALA A 31 -16.38 0.33 16.32
CA ALA A 31 -17.31 -0.10 15.28
C ALA A 31 -17.91 1.08 14.49
N ASP A 32 -18.24 2.18 15.18
CA ASP A 32 -18.85 3.37 14.57
C ASP A 32 -17.85 4.10 13.64
N GLY A 33 -16.59 4.23 14.06
CA GLY A 33 -15.53 4.81 13.23
C GLY A 33 -15.25 4.00 11.97
N LEU A 34 -15.31 2.67 12.06
CA LEU A 34 -15.16 1.78 10.92
C LEU A 34 -16.35 1.87 9.96
N LEU A 35 -17.58 1.90 10.49
CA LEU A 35 -18.79 2.03 9.68
C LEU A 35 -18.79 3.31 8.84
N HIS A 36 -18.29 4.42 9.39
CA HIS A 36 -18.14 5.67 8.64
C HIS A 36 -17.13 5.54 7.49
N ALA A 37 -16.03 4.80 7.70
CA ALA A 37 -15.01 4.59 6.68
C ALA A 37 -15.49 3.65 5.55
N GLU A 38 -16.35 2.67 5.86
CA GLU A 38 -16.91 1.74 4.88
C GLU A 38 -17.77 2.41 3.80
N GLY A 39 -18.37 3.56 4.10
CA GLY A 39 -19.18 4.33 3.14
C GLY A 39 -18.41 4.85 1.92
N SER A 40 -17.08 4.76 1.93
CA SER A 40 -16.20 5.27 0.86
C SER A 40 -15.89 4.20 -0.19
N ILE A 41 -16.79 3.98 -1.16
CA ILE A 41 -16.60 3.02 -2.26
C ILE A 41 -15.55 3.52 -3.26
N GLY A 42 -14.57 2.68 -3.57
CA GLY A 42 -13.47 3.00 -4.47
C GLY A 42 -12.79 1.79 -5.12
N PRO A 43 -11.88 2.04 -6.08
CA PRO A 43 -11.07 1.00 -6.74
C PRO A 43 -10.12 0.28 -5.76
N TRP A 44 -9.34 -0.68 -6.26
CA TRP A 44 -8.30 -1.29 -5.45
C TRP A 44 -7.10 -0.37 -5.27
N TRP A 45 -6.49 -0.40 -4.08
CA TRP A 45 -5.26 0.33 -3.78
C TRP A 45 -4.27 -0.57 -3.06
N ALA A 46 -2.99 -0.44 -3.42
CA ALA A 46 -1.88 -0.90 -2.62
C ALA A 46 -1.26 0.32 -1.94
N ARG A 47 -0.99 0.22 -0.63
CA ARG A 47 -0.39 1.32 0.11
C ARG A 47 1.08 1.44 -0.31
N ASP A 48 1.42 2.58 -0.89
CA ASP A 48 2.79 2.98 -1.15
C ASP A 48 3.05 4.34 -0.47
N GLN A 49 4.04 4.38 0.43
CA GLN A 49 4.42 5.62 1.12
C GLN A 49 5.16 6.59 0.19
N GLN A 50 5.80 6.10 -0.87
CA GLN A 50 6.53 6.93 -1.83
C GLN A 50 5.58 7.59 -2.84
N SER A 51 4.48 6.90 -3.17
CA SER A 51 3.46 7.37 -4.10
C SER A 51 2.05 7.27 -3.51
N PRO A 52 1.72 8.13 -2.52
CA PRO A 52 0.44 8.06 -1.79
C PRO A 52 -0.78 8.41 -2.67
N PHE A 53 -0.56 9.09 -3.79
CA PHE A 53 -1.60 9.51 -4.73
C PHE A 53 -1.65 8.62 -5.97
N SER A 54 -1.19 7.37 -5.86
CA SER A 54 -1.27 6.43 -6.98
C SER A 54 -2.73 6.20 -7.38
N PRO A 55 -3.03 6.14 -8.69
CA PRO A 55 -4.38 5.87 -9.14
C PRO A 55 -4.84 4.50 -8.65
N GLY A 56 -6.15 4.35 -8.47
CA GLY A 56 -6.74 3.06 -8.18
C GLY A 56 -6.50 2.05 -9.30
N MET A 57 -6.42 0.78 -8.92
CA MET A 57 -6.15 -0.36 -9.78
C MET A 57 -7.38 -1.25 -9.91
N THR A 58 -7.41 -2.07 -10.97
CA THR A 58 -8.40 -3.14 -11.13
C THR A 58 -8.00 -4.37 -10.32
N TYR A 59 -8.97 -5.24 -10.01
CA TYR A 59 -8.68 -6.53 -9.38
C TYR A 59 -7.67 -7.35 -10.17
N ASP A 60 -7.84 -7.47 -11.49
CA ASP A 60 -6.94 -8.27 -12.34
C ASP A 60 -5.50 -7.75 -12.27
N HIS A 61 -5.31 -6.44 -12.18
CA HIS A 61 -3.98 -5.83 -12.04
C HIS A 61 -3.35 -6.15 -10.67
N ILE A 62 -4.12 -6.04 -9.58
CA ILE A 62 -3.67 -6.45 -8.24
C ILE A 62 -3.35 -7.95 -8.19
N ALA A 63 -4.19 -8.79 -8.79
CA ALA A 63 -3.98 -10.23 -8.84
C ALA A 63 -2.74 -10.59 -9.67
N GLU A 64 -2.46 -9.85 -10.75
CA GLU A 64 -1.22 -10.00 -11.52
C GLU A 64 0.01 -9.60 -10.68
N LEU A 65 -0.03 -8.43 -10.03
CA LEU A 65 1.02 -7.98 -9.11
C LEU A 65 1.31 -9.02 -8.00
N ALA A 66 0.26 -9.62 -7.43
CA ALA A 66 0.38 -10.69 -6.44
C ALA A 66 1.02 -11.96 -7.03
N ARG A 67 0.63 -12.37 -8.24
CA ARG A 67 1.22 -13.54 -8.92
C ARG A 67 2.69 -13.32 -9.30
N ARG A 68 3.07 -12.09 -9.66
CA ARG A 68 4.47 -11.72 -9.95
C ARG A 68 5.34 -11.60 -8.69
N GLY A 69 4.73 -11.50 -7.51
CA GLY A 69 5.43 -11.28 -6.25
C GLY A 69 5.70 -9.81 -5.91
N ASP A 70 5.16 -8.87 -6.68
CA ASP A 70 5.25 -7.43 -6.38
C ASP A 70 4.39 -7.06 -5.15
N ILE A 71 3.32 -7.82 -4.92
CA ILE A 71 2.50 -7.76 -3.69
C ILE A 71 2.85 -8.94 -2.82
N GLU A 72 3.34 -8.65 -1.62
CA GLU A 72 3.70 -9.65 -0.62
C GLU A 72 2.59 -9.86 0.40
N ARG A 73 2.71 -10.93 1.19
CA ARG A 73 1.78 -11.27 2.29
C ARG A 73 1.56 -10.14 3.30
N HIS A 74 2.52 -9.25 3.44
CA HIS A 74 2.52 -8.16 4.42
C HIS A 74 2.16 -6.80 3.80
N THR A 75 1.98 -6.72 2.48
CA THR A 75 1.53 -5.51 1.78
C THR A 75 0.15 -5.10 2.29
N ILE A 76 -0.07 -3.79 2.44
CA ILE A 76 -1.33 -3.24 2.91
C ILE A 76 -2.18 -2.88 1.69
N LEU A 77 -3.36 -3.48 1.59
CA LEU A 77 -4.27 -3.33 0.46
C LEU A 77 -5.62 -2.81 0.94
N ARG A 78 -6.31 -2.11 0.05
CA ARG A 78 -7.70 -1.69 0.19
C ARG A 78 -8.44 -2.03 -1.09
N GLY A 79 -9.70 -2.43 -0.99
CA GLY A 79 -10.56 -2.59 -2.15
C GLY A 79 -11.99 -2.96 -1.79
N PRO A 80 -12.83 -3.26 -2.79
CA PRO A 80 -14.22 -3.65 -2.58
C PRO A 80 -14.39 -4.84 -1.62
N THR A 81 -13.54 -5.86 -1.73
CA THR A 81 -13.64 -7.07 -0.88
C THR A 81 -13.16 -6.85 0.55
N THR A 82 -12.47 -5.74 0.82
CA THR A 82 -12.06 -5.36 2.18
C THR A 82 -13.03 -4.39 2.84
N ARG A 83 -14.21 -4.15 2.23
CA ARG A 83 -15.15 -3.08 2.62
C ARG A 83 -14.49 -1.71 2.62
N GLN A 84 -13.56 -1.49 1.69
CA GLN A 84 -12.83 -0.23 1.57
C GLN A 84 -11.94 0.09 2.78
N LEU A 85 -11.72 -0.88 3.66
CA LEU A 85 -10.80 -0.77 4.76
C LEU A 85 -9.41 -1.27 4.34
N TRP A 86 -8.37 -0.63 4.87
CA TRP A 86 -7.00 -1.10 4.70
C TRP A 86 -6.78 -2.39 5.50
N LYS A 87 -6.35 -3.45 4.82
CA LYS A 87 -6.06 -4.76 5.40
C LYS A 87 -4.73 -5.30 4.88
N VAL A 88 -4.11 -6.19 5.65
CA VAL A 88 -2.91 -6.91 5.21
C VAL A 88 -3.28 -7.93 4.13
N ALA A 89 -2.51 -8.02 3.04
CA ALA A 89 -2.84 -8.79 1.83
C ALA A 89 -3.19 -10.27 2.11
N ARG A 90 -2.53 -10.93 3.06
CA ARG A 90 -2.84 -12.31 3.46
C ARG A 90 -4.23 -12.52 4.08
N ARG A 91 -4.96 -11.43 4.41
CA ARG A 91 -6.33 -11.44 4.96
C ARG A 91 -7.37 -10.89 3.98
N VAL A 92 -6.95 -10.51 2.80
CA VAL A 92 -7.83 -9.88 1.81
C VAL A 92 -8.58 -10.97 1.04
N PRO A 93 -9.92 -11.01 1.08
CA PRO A 93 -10.69 -11.95 0.28
C PRO A 93 -10.43 -11.73 -1.21
N GLY A 94 -10.20 -12.82 -1.95
CA GLY A 94 -9.83 -12.79 -3.37
C GLY A 94 -8.34 -12.63 -3.66
N ILE A 95 -7.52 -12.11 -2.74
CA ILE A 95 -6.06 -11.96 -2.95
C ILE A 95 -5.24 -12.92 -2.09
N ALA A 96 -5.66 -13.20 -0.85
CA ALA A 96 -4.89 -14.02 0.08
C ALA A 96 -4.52 -15.41 -0.46
N HIS A 97 -5.44 -16.06 -1.17
CA HIS A 97 -5.21 -17.41 -1.72
C HIS A 97 -4.09 -17.41 -2.78
N ILE A 98 -4.00 -16.35 -3.60
CA ILE A 98 -2.92 -16.15 -4.58
C ILE A 98 -1.56 -16.10 -3.87
N LEU A 99 -1.53 -15.55 -2.64
CA LEU A 99 -0.35 -15.48 -1.78
C LEU A 99 -0.13 -16.76 -0.94
N GLY A 100 -0.89 -17.83 -1.24
CA GLY A 100 -0.83 -19.13 -0.59
C GLY A 100 -1.37 -19.15 0.84
N ARG A 101 -2.33 -18.28 1.18
CA ARG A 101 -2.95 -18.22 2.52
C ARG A 101 -4.46 -18.10 2.46
N CYS A 102 -5.16 -18.79 3.35
CA CYS A 102 -6.59 -18.58 3.53
C CYS A 102 -6.85 -17.22 4.19
N HIS A 103 -7.76 -16.42 3.62
CA HIS A 103 -8.12 -15.10 4.16
C HIS A 103 -8.84 -15.20 5.52
N ASN A 104 -9.54 -16.30 5.79
CA ASN A 104 -10.32 -16.52 7.01
C ASN A 104 -9.48 -17.16 8.12
N CYS A 105 -8.98 -18.39 7.90
CA CYS A 105 -8.24 -19.13 8.94
C CYS A 105 -6.71 -18.94 8.92
N GLY A 106 -6.15 -18.37 7.84
CA GLY A 106 -4.70 -18.19 7.70
C GLY A 106 -3.89 -19.44 7.31
N GLU A 107 -4.55 -20.58 7.13
CA GLU A 107 -3.90 -21.84 6.74
C GLU A 107 -3.24 -21.74 5.36
N HIS A 108 -2.21 -22.55 5.12
CA HIS A 108 -1.61 -22.62 3.80
C HIS A 108 -2.58 -23.25 2.79
N VAL A 109 -2.69 -22.67 1.61
CA VAL A 109 -3.60 -23.13 0.56
C VAL A 109 -2.91 -23.05 -0.79
N ASP A 110 -3.28 -23.95 -1.70
CA ASP A 110 -2.85 -23.87 -3.10
C ASP A 110 -3.43 -22.60 -3.75
N PRO A 111 -2.60 -21.75 -4.39
CA PRO A 111 -3.06 -20.59 -5.16
C PRO A 111 -4.12 -20.88 -6.22
N HIS A 112 -4.21 -22.12 -6.72
CA HIS A 112 -5.21 -22.51 -7.71
C HIS A 112 -6.45 -23.22 -7.12
N ALA A 113 -6.50 -23.42 -5.81
CA ALA A 113 -7.66 -23.99 -5.15
C ALA A 113 -8.89 -23.08 -5.30
N ARG A 114 -10.10 -23.68 -5.25
CA ARG A 114 -11.37 -22.94 -5.29
C ARG A 114 -11.91 -22.61 -3.90
N ALA A 115 -11.43 -23.29 -2.87
CA ALA A 115 -11.80 -23.10 -1.48
C ALA A 115 -10.65 -23.53 -0.56
N CYS A 116 -10.70 -23.12 0.69
CA CYS A 116 -9.75 -23.57 1.70
C CYS A 116 -10.09 -24.98 2.20
N ASP A 117 -9.14 -25.91 2.18
CA ASP A 117 -9.38 -27.27 2.68
C ASP A 117 -9.67 -27.34 4.19
N ALA A 118 -9.17 -26.38 4.97
CA ALA A 118 -9.31 -26.38 6.43
C ALA A 118 -10.64 -25.78 6.93
N CYS A 119 -11.11 -24.68 6.33
CA CYS A 119 -12.34 -23.99 6.76
C CYS A 119 -13.44 -23.94 5.70
N ASN A 120 -13.22 -24.56 4.55
CA ASN A 120 -14.15 -24.66 3.42
C ASN A 120 -14.66 -23.30 2.88
N VAL A 121 -13.93 -22.20 3.13
CA VAL A 121 -14.31 -20.88 2.63
C VAL A 121 -13.99 -20.80 1.14
N PRO A 122 -14.92 -20.35 0.28
CA PRO A 122 -14.65 -20.22 -1.15
C PRO A 122 -13.69 -19.07 -1.45
N PHE A 123 -12.86 -19.24 -2.47
CA PHE A 123 -12.01 -18.19 -3.03
C PHE A 123 -12.73 -17.57 -4.23
N LEU A 124 -13.44 -16.47 -3.96
CA LEU A 124 -14.16 -15.72 -4.98
C LEU A 124 -13.18 -14.87 -5.79
N THR A 125 -13.27 -14.95 -7.12
CA THR A 125 -12.61 -13.99 -8.02
C THR A 125 -13.54 -12.81 -8.27
N PHE A 126 -13.16 -11.63 -7.79
CA PHE A 126 -13.97 -10.42 -7.95
C PHE A 126 -13.61 -9.70 -9.25
N ARG A 127 -14.27 -10.08 -10.35
CA ARG A 127 -14.11 -9.42 -11.66
C ARG A 127 -15.12 -8.30 -11.92
N ASP A 128 -15.92 -7.95 -10.91
CA ASP A 128 -16.95 -6.93 -11.09
C ASP A 128 -16.33 -5.53 -11.17
N ARG A 129 -16.01 -5.15 -12.42
CA ARG A 129 -15.49 -3.84 -12.79
C ARG A 129 -16.60 -2.79 -12.88
N ASN A 130 -17.86 -3.22 -12.99
CA ASN A 130 -18.97 -2.34 -13.34
C ASN A 130 -19.80 -1.91 -12.14
N ASN A 131 -19.80 -2.68 -11.05
CA ASN A 131 -20.65 -2.34 -9.91
C ASN A 131 -19.92 -1.98 -8.62
N PHE A 132 -18.58 -1.93 -8.61
CA PHE A 132 -17.81 -1.63 -7.40
C PHE A 132 -18.18 -2.50 -6.17
N GLY A 133 -18.81 -3.67 -6.37
CA GLY A 133 -19.33 -4.54 -5.30
C GLY A 133 -20.80 -4.33 -4.90
N VAL A 134 -21.61 -3.61 -5.69
CA VAL A 134 -23.05 -3.41 -5.46
C VAL A 134 -23.87 -4.25 -6.44
N ASP A 135 -24.51 -5.34 -6.00
CA ASP A 135 -25.34 -6.16 -6.88
C ASP A 135 -26.51 -5.31 -7.46
N VAL A 136 -26.69 -5.29 -8.78
CA VAL A 136 -27.78 -4.56 -9.47
C VAL A 136 -29.02 -5.44 -9.65
N THR A 137 -29.08 -6.58 -8.96
CA THR A 137 -30.39 -7.22 -8.78
C THR A 137 -31.27 -6.19 -8.07
N VAL A 138 -32.29 -5.70 -8.78
CA VAL A 138 -33.42 -4.99 -8.17
C VAL A 138 -33.70 -5.73 -6.87
N PRO A 139 -33.60 -5.08 -5.69
CA PRO A 139 -33.85 -5.76 -4.44
C PRO A 139 -35.20 -6.43 -4.61
N SER A 140 -35.24 -7.76 -4.47
CA SER A 140 -36.50 -8.48 -4.51
C SER A 140 -37.46 -7.73 -3.59
N GLU A 141 -38.71 -7.48 -4.02
CA GLU A 141 -39.77 -6.85 -3.23
C GLU A 141 -40.18 -7.70 -2.00
N GLY A 142 -39.22 -8.38 -1.36
CA GLY A 142 -39.33 -8.91 -0.03
C GLY A 142 -39.14 -7.76 0.95
N LYS A 143 -40.08 -7.67 1.91
CA LYS A 143 -40.02 -6.83 3.11
C LYS A 143 -38.57 -6.56 3.55
N PHE A 144 -38.28 -5.29 3.82
CA PHE A 144 -37.11 -4.88 4.59
C PHE A 144 -37.19 -5.52 5.98
N ASP A 145 -36.70 -6.74 6.10
CA ASP A 145 -36.42 -7.36 7.38
C ASP A 145 -34.93 -7.18 7.64
N GLY A 146 -34.61 -6.22 8.50
CA GLY A 146 -33.27 -6.03 9.02
C GLY A 146 -32.38 -5.10 8.19
N MET A 147 -31.92 -4.05 8.87
CA MET A 147 -30.68 -3.34 8.59
C MET A 147 -29.62 -4.29 8.02
N SER A 148 -29.05 -3.94 6.85
CA SER A 148 -27.86 -4.50 6.22
C SER A 148 -27.26 -5.71 6.95
N SER A 149 -27.25 -6.89 6.31
CA SER A 149 -26.56 -8.14 6.76
C SER A 149 -25.07 -7.96 7.16
N PHE A 150 -24.56 -6.76 6.97
CA PHE A 150 -23.26 -6.21 7.31
C PHE A 150 -23.10 -5.86 8.80
N LEU A 151 -24.16 -5.51 9.54
CA LEU A 151 -24.08 -5.14 10.97
C LEU A 151 -23.90 -6.33 11.92
N SER A 152 -24.20 -7.55 11.46
CA SER A 152 -24.05 -8.76 12.27
C SER A 152 -22.65 -9.37 12.19
N ASP A 153 -21.78 -8.82 11.34
CA ASP A 153 -20.53 -9.45 10.96
C ASP A 153 -19.35 -8.94 11.80
N THR A 154 -19.02 -9.71 12.84
CA THR A 154 -17.87 -9.44 13.73
C THR A 154 -16.51 -9.43 13.00
N SER A 155 -16.46 -9.84 11.73
CA SER A 155 -15.24 -9.76 10.90
C SER A 155 -14.73 -8.35 10.63
N ILE A 156 -15.55 -7.31 10.85
CA ILE A 156 -15.09 -5.90 10.89
C ILE A 156 -14.05 -5.70 11.98
N LEU A 157 -14.22 -6.37 13.12
CA LEU A 157 -13.32 -6.29 14.27
C LEU A 157 -12.11 -7.21 14.12
N ASP A 158 -12.12 -8.14 13.14
CA ASP A 158 -10.96 -9.00 12.83
C ASP A 158 -9.90 -8.26 11.98
N THR A 159 -9.53 -7.09 12.48
CA THR A 159 -8.33 -6.35 12.09
C THR A 159 -7.07 -6.99 12.67
N GLN A 160 -7.19 -8.06 13.46
CA GLN A 160 -6.12 -8.71 14.22
C GLN A 160 -5.04 -9.35 13.34
N SER A 161 -4.26 -8.59 12.57
CA SER A 161 -3.12 -9.12 11.84
C SER A 161 -2.28 -9.99 12.76
N THR A 162 -2.20 -11.30 12.46
CA THR A 162 -1.36 -12.25 13.18
C THR A 162 0.01 -11.60 13.38
N PRO A 163 0.51 -11.43 14.60
CA PRO A 163 1.64 -10.55 14.88
C PRO A 163 2.80 -10.85 13.93
N LEU A 164 3.11 -9.87 13.08
CA LEU A 164 4.25 -9.92 12.18
C LEU A 164 5.48 -9.96 13.07
N THR A 165 6.20 -11.08 13.07
CA THR A 165 7.60 -11.07 13.50
C THR A 165 8.33 -10.25 12.45
N LEU A 166 8.60 -8.98 12.78
CA LEU A 166 9.59 -8.21 12.07
C LEU A 166 10.88 -9.03 12.11
N PRO A 167 11.53 -9.32 10.97
CA PRO A 167 12.85 -9.92 11.01
C PRO A 167 13.71 -9.01 11.90
N THR A 168 14.31 -9.61 12.93
CA THR A 168 15.30 -8.90 13.74
C THR A 168 16.34 -8.39 12.77
N ARG A 169 16.48 -7.07 12.65
CA ARG A 169 17.46 -6.44 11.78
C ARG A 169 18.83 -6.90 12.26
N SER A 170 19.35 -7.95 11.63
CA SER A 170 20.71 -8.42 11.83
C SER A 170 21.62 -7.32 11.32
N GLU A 171 22.28 -6.63 12.24
CA GLU A 171 23.42 -5.79 11.91
C GLU A 171 24.59 -6.70 11.53
N GLU A 172 24.60 -7.14 10.27
CA GLU A 172 25.71 -7.73 9.49
C GLU A 172 25.04 -8.32 8.23
N SER A 173 25.27 -7.83 7.02
CA SER A 173 26.57 -7.73 6.37
C SER A 173 26.68 -6.50 5.46
N LYS A 174 27.72 -5.69 5.69
CA LYS A 174 28.40 -4.99 4.60
C LYS A 174 29.10 -6.07 3.76
N HIS A 175 28.58 -6.41 2.58
CA HIS A 175 29.40 -6.72 1.40
C HIS A 175 28.50 -6.98 0.16
N ALA A 176 28.69 -6.09 -0.82
CA ALA A 176 28.56 -6.24 -2.27
C ALA A 176 27.71 -7.38 -2.84
N VAL A 177 26.63 -7.02 -3.57
CA VAL A 177 26.43 -7.25 -5.01
C VAL A 177 25.36 -6.24 -5.49
N GLU A 178 25.78 -5.15 -6.14
CA GLU A 178 24.90 -4.32 -6.97
C GLU A 178 25.06 -4.77 -8.43
N GLU A 179 24.20 -5.67 -8.90
CA GLU A 179 23.99 -5.85 -10.33
C GLU A 179 22.48 -5.94 -10.62
N GLY A 180 21.96 -4.91 -11.29
CA GLY A 180 21.08 -5.16 -12.43
C GLY A 180 19.55 -5.16 -12.23
N ILE A 181 18.98 -4.47 -11.24
CA ILE A 181 17.53 -4.25 -11.20
C ILE A 181 17.23 -2.80 -11.60
N GLY A 182 17.26 -2.54 -12.90
CA GLY A 182 16.86 -1.26 -13.48
C GLY A 182 16.34 -1.48 -14.89
N SER A 183 15.12 -1.06 -15.16
CA SER A 183 14.59 -1.10 -16.53
C SER A 183 15.51 -0.29 -17.46
N PRO A 184 15.65 -0.66 -18.76
CA PRO A 184 16.53 0.05 -19.70
C PRO A 184 16.24 1.56 -19.79
N GLN A 185 14.98 1.94 -19.55
CA GLN A 185 14.55 3.34 -19.53
C GLN A 185 15.03 4.10 -18.29
N PHE A 186 15.10 3.43 -17.12
CA PHE A 186 15.60 4.04 -15.89
C PHE A 186 17.10 4.34 -15.99
N HIS A 187 17.88 3.44 -16.59
CA HIS A 187 19.31 3.68 -16.82
C HIS A 187 19.57 4.82 -17.80
N ALA A 188 18.73 5.02 -18.82
CA ALA A 188 18.83 6.16 -19.73
C ALA A 188 18.55 7.50 -19.01
N LEU A 189 17.54 7.53 -18.12
CA LEU A 189 17.22 8.69 -17.30
C LEU A 189 18.31 9.00 -16.28
N GLN A 190 18.87 7.99 -15.62
CA GLN A 190 19.94 8.15 -14.64
C GLN A 190 21.23 8.70 -15.25
N ARG A 191 21.53 8.33 -16.51
CA ARG A 191 22.65 8.93 -17.28
C ARG A 191 22.40 10.40 -17.61
N LYS A 192 21.17 10.78 -18.01
CA LYS A 192 20.82 12.19 -18.27
C LYS A 192 20.91 13.06 -17.02
N LEU A 193 20.44 12.57 -15.87
CA LEU A 193 20.53 13.31 -14.60
C LEU A 193 21.99 13.49 -14.13
N ARG A 194 22.85 12.47 -14.30
CA ARG A 194 24.28 12.60 -14.00
C ARG A 194 25.02 13.57 -14.94
N GLN A 195 24.60 13.67 -16.20
CA GLN A 195 25.14 14.68 -17.12
C GLN A 195 24.72 16.11 -16.74
N GLY A 196 23.49 16.32 -16.26
CA GLY A 196 23.01 17.63 -15.78
C GLY A 196 23.75 18.14 -14.53
N GLY A 197 24.20 17.25 -13.64
CA GLY A 197 24.94 17.66 -12.43
C GLY A 197 26.31 18.29 -12.72
N ARG A 198 26.97 17.93 -13.83
CA ARG A 198 28.28 18.50 -14.20
C ARG A 198 28.16 19.89 -14.81
N THR A 199 27.10 20.15 -15.59
CA THR A 199 26.87 21.47 -16.18
C THR A 199 26.53 22.50 -15.12
N ILE A 200 25.73 22.13 -14.10
CA ILE A 200 25.40 23.02 -12.98
C ILE A 200 26.65 23.42 -12.19
N LYS A 201 27.57 22.49 -11.92
CA LYS A 201 28.83 22.81 -11.22
C LYS A 201 29.74 23.73 -12.03
N MET A 202 29.86 23.50 -13.34
CA MET A 202 30.66 24.38 -14.20
C MET A 202 30.08 25.79 -14.30
N LEU A 203 28.75 25.91 -14.38
CA LEU A 203 28.05 27.20 -14.47
C LEU A 203 28.14 27.99 -13.16
N SER A 204 28.10 27.30 -12.01
CA SER A 204 28.35 27.88 -10.69
C SER A 204 29.76 28.46 -10.57
N ILE A 205 30.79 27.72 -11.02
CA ILE A 205 32.18 28.19 -10.96
C ILE A 205 32.39 29.40 -11.88
N ALA A 206 31.84 29.35 -13.10
CA ALA A 206 31.93 30.46 -14.05
C ALA A 206 31.27 31.74 -13.50
N LEU A 207 30.09 31.63 -12.89
CA LEU A 207 29.40 32.75 -12.25
C LEU A 207 30.21 33.34 -11.09
N THR A 208 30.83 32.51 -10.26
CA THR A 208 31.68 33.01 -9.16
C THR A 208 32.90 33.78 -9.67
N ILE A 209 33.54 33.31 -10.75
CA ILE A 209 34.70 34.01 -11.34
C ILE A 209 34.27 35.34 -11.95
N CYS A 210 33.16 35.37 -12.69
CA CYS A 210 32.62 36.62 -13.25
C CYS A 210 32.27 37.63 -12.16
N PHE A 211 31.69 37.17 -11.04
CA PHE A 211 31.36 38.06 -9.92
C PHE A 211 32.60 38.66 -9.28
N ILE A 212 33.65 37.85 -9.04
CA ILE A 212 34.92 38.32 -8.50
C ILE A 212 35.57 39.35 -9.44
N ALA A 213 35.61 39.07 -10.75
CA ALA A 213 36.16 40.00 -11.74
C ALA A 213 35.40 41.34 -11.76
N LEU A 214 34.08 41.30 -11.66
CA LEU A 214 33.23 42.50 -11.61
C LEU A 214 33.51 43.34 -10.36
N VAL A 215 33.64 42.70 -9.19
CA VAL A 215 34.02 43.38 -7.93
C VAL A 215 35.37 44.07 -8.06
N PHE A 216 36.37 43.42 -8.66
CA PHE A 216 37.69 44.03 -8.89
C PHE A 216 37.62 45.26 -9.81
N VAL A 217 36.83 45.20 -10.88
CA VAL A 217 36.64 46.35 -11.80
C VAL A 217 35.96 47.52 -11.08
N VAL A 218 34.93 47.25 -10.28
CA VAL A 218 34.23 48.29 -9.50
C VAL A 218 35.17 48.94 -8.48
N LEU A 219 35.96 48.13 -7.75
CA LEU A 219 36.95 48.66 -6.81
C LEU A 219 38.01 49.51 -7.52
N ALA A 220 38.49 49.10 -8.69
CA ALA A 220 39.46 49.86 -9.48
C ALA A 220 38.88 51.19 -10.00
N LEU A 221 37.58 51.26 -10.28
CA LEU A 221 36.89 52.50 -10.69
C LEU A 221 36.64 53.45 -9.52
N ILE A 222 36.39 52.94 -8.31
CA ILE A 222 36.19 53.76 -7.10
C ILE A 222 37.51 54.39 -6.63
N ASN A 223 38.63 53.69 -6.83
CA ASN A 223 39.94 54.13 -6.35
C ASN A 223 40.69 55.08 -7.32
N ARG A 224 40.03 55.55 -8.38
CA ARG A 224 40.61 56.36 -9.45
C ARG A 224 39.94 57.74 -9.50
#